data_AF-A0AAU3G063-F1
#
_entry.id   AF-A0AAU3G063-F1
#
_cell.length_a   1.000
_cell.length_b   1.000
_cell.length_c   1.000
_cell.angle_alpha   90.00
_cell.angle_beta   90.00
_cell.angle_gamma   90.00
#
_symmetry.space_group_name_H-M   'P 1'
#
loop_
_entity.id
_entity.type
_entity.pdbx_description
1 polymer ?
#
loop_
_entity_poly.entity_id
_entity_poly.type
_entity_poly.pdbx_seq_one_letter_code
_entity_poly.pdbx_strand_id
1 'polypeptide(L)'
;MSEYQYYEFVAIDRPLTAAQQAEMRSLSTRARITATKFTNDYEWGDFRGDPAQMMERYYDAHVYVANWGTNQVMLRIPEKLLDIATVRPYLVDQSVEGWVSGEHLVLDLRSEDEEADLVDDPERWLSAIVGVRAELSSGDLRPLYLAWLAAIGGWERDEEAFDDDMEDELEPPVPAGLGSLTAAQQALADFLRLDADLLATAATAGPKPPTGRDDPGKPARRTVAELLDATAATREKRERRAAAT
;
A
#
# COMPACT_ATOMS: atom_id res chain seq x y z
N MET A 1 24.65 11.30 2.37
CA MET A 1 24.27 10.50 3.56
C MET A 1 24.67 9.05 3.28
N SER A 2 24.98 8.24 4.30
CA SER A 2 25.19 6.80 4.10
C SER A 2 23.86 6.16 3.71
N GLU A 3 23.87 5.24 2.74
CA GLU A 3 22.67 4.48 2.34
C GLU A 3 22.20 3.62 3.50
N TYR A 4 20.92 3.71 3.87
CA TYR A 4 20.30 2.84 4.87
C TYR A 4 19.08 2.16 4.27
N GLN A 5 19.03 0.84 4.42
CA GLN A 5 17.94 0.01 3.94
C GLN A 5 17.54 -1.03 4.98
N TYR A 6 16.24 -1.18 5.20
CA TYR A 6 15.64 -2.19 6.06
C TYR A 6 14.80 -3.15 5.24
N TYR A 7 15.01 -4.46 5.42
CA TYR A 7 14.21 -5.51 4.81
C TYR A 7 13.66 -6.45 5.88
N GLU A 8 12.35 -6.70 5.85
CA GLU A 8 11.69 -7.67 6.72
C GLU A 8 10.71 -8.53 5.93
N PHE A 9 10.77 -9.85 6.09
CA PHE A 9 9.83 -10.79 5.49
C PHE A 9 9.27 -11.72 6.57
N VAL A 10 7.99 -12.10 6.42
CA VAL A 10 7.31 -13.06 7.29
C VAL A 10 6.59 -14.14 6.49
N ALA A 11 6.72 -15.38 6.95
CA ALA A 11 5.93 -16.51 6.47
C ALA A 11 4.86 -16.84 7.51
N ILE A 12 3.60 -16.80 7.08
CA ILE A 12 2.39 -16.90 7.89
C ILE A 12 1.73 -18.26 7.69
N ASP A 13 1.55 -18.67 6.43
CA ASP A 13 0.77 -19.86 6.10
C ASP A 13 1.60 -21.14 6.31
N ARG A 14 2.91 -21.06 6.03
CA ARG A 14 3.81 -22.21 6.14
C ARG A 14 5.23 -21.77 6.54
N PRO A 15 5.77 -22.28 7.67
CA PRO A 15 7.17 -22.07 8.00
C PRO A 15 8.12 -22.64 6.94
N LEU A 16 9.24 -21.95 6.72
CA LEU A 16 10.33 -22.38 5.85
C LEU A 16 10.98 -23.65 6.41
N THR A 17 11.22 -24.61 5.51
CA THR A 17 12.02 -25.81 5.77
C THR A 17 13.49 -25.45 6.03
N ALA A 18 14.26 -26.37 6.62
CA ALA A 18 15.69 -26.18 6.84
C ALA A 18 16.47 -25.93 5.53
N ALA A 19 16.05 -26.55 4.43
CA ALA A 19 16.64 -26.33 3.10
C ALA A 19 16.37 -24.91 2.59
N GLN A 20 15.13 -24.43 2.70
CA GLN A 20 14.76 -23.06 2.32
C GLN A 20 15.48 -22.02 3.19
N GLN A 21 15.62 -22.25 4.50
CA GLN A 21 16.41 -21.37 5.36
C GLN A 21 17.89 -21.33 4.96
N ALA A 22 18.46 -22.45 4.51
CA ALA A 22 19.83 -22.50 4.01
C ALA A 22 19.99 -21.70 2.69
N GLU A 23 19.00 -21.76 1.81
CA GLU A 23 18.95 -20.93 0.60
C GLU A 23 18.90 -19.44 0.94
N MET A 24 18.05 -19.03 1.89
CA MET A 24 17.98 -17.63 2.33
C MET A 24 19.31 -17.13 2.94
N ARG A 25 20.02 -17.99 3.67
CA ARG A 25 21.37 -17.68 4.20
C ARG A 25 22.42 -17.49 3.12
N SER A 26 22.21 -18.05 1.92
CA SER A 26 23.10 -17.80 0.79
C SER A 26 22.91 -16.42 0.15
N LEU A 27 21.71 -15.84 0.30
CA LEU A 27 21.37 -14.50 -0.20
C LEU A 27 21.89 -13.38 0.71
N SER A 28 21.81 -13.60 2.03
CA SER A 28 22.36 -12.66 3.01
C SER A 28 23.00 -13.38 4.19
N THR A 29 24.27 -13.07 4.43
CA THR A 29 25.01 -13.55 5.59
C THR A 29 24.76 -12.72 6.85
N ARG A 30 24.24 -11.49 6.70
CA ARG A 30 23.94 -10.56 7.80
C ARG A 30 22.50 -10.69 8.29
N ALA A 31 21.61 -11.24 7.48
CA ALA A 31 20.22 -11.38 7.82
C ALA A 31 20.01 -12.32 9.01
N ARG A 32 19.09 -11.93 9.90
CA ARG A 32 18.52 -12.81 10.91
C ARG A 32 17.43 -13.64 10.27
N ILE A 33 17.65 -14.95 10.19
CA ILE A 33 16.76 -15.89 9.49
C ILE A 33 16.24 -16.95 10.47
N THR A 34 14.93 -17.09 10.53
CA THR A 34 14.21 -18.15 11.25
C THR A 34 13.29 -18.92 10.30
N ALA A 35 12.52 -19.87 10.81
CA ALA A 35 11.53 -20.58 10.01
C ALA A 35 10.37 -19.67 9.54
N THR A 36 10.16 -18.51 10.15
CA THR A 36 9.01 -17.64 9.83
C THR A 36 9.41 -16.20 9.55
N LYS A 37 10.67 -15.82 9.75
CA LYS A 37 11.13 -14.43 9.65
C LYS A 37 12.48 -14.33 8.96
N PHE A 38 12.62 -13.32 8.11
CA PHE A 38 13.89 -12.83 7.59
C PHE A 38 13.98 -11.34 7.88
N THR A 39 15.05 -10.88 8.50
CA THR A 39 15.27 -9.44 8.76
C THR A 39 16.70 -9.07 8.42
N ASN A 40 16.89 -7.91 7.81
CA ASN A 40 18.20 -7.46 7.42
C ASN A 40 18.28 -5.94 7.34
N ASP A 41 19.37 -5.39 7.86
CA ASP A 41 19.72 -3.98 7.82
C ASP A 41 20.99 -3.80 7.00
N TYR A 42 20.97 -2.88 6.04
CA TYR A 42 22.15 -2.50 5.25
C TYR A 42 22.50 -1.05 5.49
N GLU A 43 23.78 -0.81 5.81
CA GLU A 43 24.37 0.53 5.85
C GLU A 43 25.27 0.82 4.64
N TRP A 44 25.65 -0.23 3.88
CA TRP A 44 26.47 -0.16 2.66
C TRP A 44 26.25 -1.40 1.77
N GLY A 45 25.94 -1.20 0.48
CA GLY A 45 25.78 -2.23 -0.55
C GLY A 45 24.38 -2.85 -0.64
N ASP A 46 24.13 -3.61 -1.71
CA ASP A 46 22.79 -4.06 -2.05
C ASP A 46 22.42 -5.45 -1.51
N PHE A 47 21.13 -5.61 -1.22
CA PHE A 47 20.52 -6.90 -1.02
C PHE A 47 20.64 -7.74 -2.29
N ARG A 48 21.19 -8.96 -2.17
CA ARG A 48 21.42 -9.85 -3.32
C ARG A 48 20.20 -10.68 -3.71
N GLY A 49 19.15 -10.65 -2.88
CA GLY A 49 17.89 -11.31 -3.17
C GLY A 49 16.98 -10.40 -3.99
N ASP A 50 16.02 -11.01 -4.66
CA ASP A 50 14.92 -10.32 -5.31
C ASP A 50 13.67 -10.48 -4.43
N PRO A 51 13.16 -9.40 -3.82
CA PRO A 51 11.96 -9.45 -2.98
C PRO A 51 10.76 -10.11 -3.67
N ALA A 52 10.56 -9.86 -4.98
CA ALA A 52 9.47 -10.48 -5.73
C ALA A 52 9.61 -12.00 -5.77
N GLN A 53 10.79 -12.52 -6.12
CA GLN A 53 11.05 -13.97 -6.14
C GLN A 53 10.93 -14.60 -4.75
N MET A 54 11.32 -13.88 -3.70
CA MET A 54 11.19 -14.34 -2.32
C MET A 54 9.74 -14.40 -1.88
N MET A 55 8.92 -13.42 -2.25
CA MET A 55 7.48 -13.42 -2.00
C MET A 55 6.81 -14.57 -2.75
N GLU A 56 7.09 -14.76 -4.03
CA GLU A 56 6.50 -15.85 -4.82
C GLU A 56 6.74 -17.24 -4.18
N ARG A 57 7.93 -17.47 -3.63
CA ARG A 57 8.36 -18.81 -3.20
C ARG A 57 8.20 -19.08 -1.71
N TYR A 58 8.49 -18.11 -0.84
CA TYR A 58 8.81 -18.37 0.56
C TYR A 58 7.96 -17.60 1.56
N TYR A 59 7.69 -16.32 1.30
CA TYR A 59 7.09 -15.42 2.30
C TYR A 59 5.69 -14.96 1.92
N ASP A 60 4.95 -14.49 2.91
CA ASP A 60 3.55 -14.09 2.79
C ASP A 60 3.35 -12.57 2.95
N ALA A 61 4.28 -11.89 3.63
CA ALA A 61 4.33 -10.45 3.67
C ALA A 61 5.78 -9.94 3.78
N HIS A 62 6.03 -8.75 3.25
CA HIS A 62 7.32 -8.08 3.23
C HIS A 62 7.15 -6.58 3.46
N VAL A 63 8.08 -5.97 4.20
CA VAL A 63 8.28 -4.52 4.23
C VAL A 63 9.73 -4.21 3.87
N TYR A 64 9.89 -3.18 3.06
CA TYR A 64 11.15 -2.53 2.74
C TYR A 64 11.07 -1.03 3.00
N VAL A 65 12.12 -0.48 3.59
CA VAL A 65 12.26 0.96 3.88
C VAL A 65 13.66 1.40 3.53
N ALA A 66 13.79 2.50 2.80
CA ALA A 66 15.07 3.10 2.47
C ALA A 66 15.12 4.57 2.87
N ASN A 67 16.31 5.04 3.25
CA ASN A 67 16.51 6.43 3.67
C ASN A 67 16.53 7.46 2.54
N TRP A 68 16.38 7.04 1.29
CA TRP A 68 16.12 7.91 0.14
C TRP A 68 14.64 7.99 -0.21
N GLY A 69 13.76 7.51 0.68
CA GLY A 69 12.33 7.76 0.56
C GLY A 69 11.49 6.54 0.27
N THR A 70 12.06 5.45 -0.24
CA THR A 70 11.25 4.28 -0.64
C THR A 70 10.65 3.56 0.54
N ASN A 71 9.31 3.49 0.56
CA ASN A 71 8.54 2.58 1.42
C ASN A 71 7.83 1.57 0.52
N GLN A 72 8.03 0.28 0.78
CA GLN A 72 7.38 -0.80 0.04
C GLN A 72 6.81 -1.83 1.00
N VAL A 73 5.57 -2.26 0.74
CA VAL A 73 4.96 -3.41 1.40
C VAL A 73 4.43 -4.36 0.35
N MET A 74 4.79 -5.64 0.46
CA MET A 74 4.29 -6.70 -0.41
C MET A 74 3.45 -7.69 0.38
N LEU A 75 2.34 -8.13 -0.20
CA LEU A 75 1.42 -9.10 0.40
C LEU A 75 1.11 -10.21 -0.58
N ARG A 76 1.35 -11.47 -0.18
CA ARG A 76 0.97 -12.65 -0.97
C ARG A 76 -0.28 -13.29 -0.42
N ILE A 77 -1.33 -13.33 -1.23
CA ILE A 77 -2.66 -13.81 -0.87
C ILE A 77 -3.01 -15.00 -1.76
N PRO A 78 -3.66 -16.07 -1.25
CA PRO A 78 -4.17 -17.13 -2.10
C PRO A 78 -5.12 -16.57 -3.17
N GLU A 79 -4.89 -16.88 -4.44
CA GLU A 79 -5.63 -16.31 -5.58
C GLU A 79 -7.14 -16.66 -5.52
N LYS A 80 -7.46 -17.83 -4.97
CA LYS A 80 -8.85 -18.24 -4.66
C LYS A 80 -9.60 -17.32 -3.67
N LEU A 81 -8.89 -16.52 -2.88
CA LEU A 81 -9.47 -15.60 -1.88
C LEU A 81 -9.51 -14.16 -2.40
N LEU A 82 -8.58 -13.78 -3.27
CA LEU A 82 -8.55 -12.49 -3.93
C LEU A 82 -8.07 -12.65 -5.37
N ASP A 83 -9.00 -12.49 -6.30
CA ASP A 83 -8.74 -12.58 -7.74
C ASP A 83 -8.14 -11.27 -8.28
N ILE A 84 -7.19 -11.38 -9.21
CA ILE A 84 -6.55 -10.26 -9.90
C ILE A 84 -7.57 -9.35 -10.60
N ALA A 85 -8.71 -9.88 -11.09
CA ALA A 85 -9.75 -9.04 -11.70
C ALA A 85 -10.39 -8.07 -10.68
N THR A 86 -10.45 -8.44 -9.41
CA THR A 86 -10.93 -7.58 -8.32
C THR A 86 -9.93 -6.46 -8.00
N VAL A 87 -8.63 -6.75 -8.16
CA VAL A 87 -7.55 -5.82 -7.84
C VAL A 87 -7.27 -4.82 -8.96
N ARG A 88 -7.42 -5.24 -10.22
CA ARG A 88 -7.14 -4.42 -11.43
C ARG A 88 -7.58 -2.97 -11.36
N PRO A 89 -8.80 -2.62 -10.90
CA PRO A 89 -9.23 -1.23 -10.85
C PRO A 89 -8.38 -0.34 -9.94
N TYR A 90 -7.68 -0.91 -8.96
CA TYR A 90 -6.87 -0.19 -7.98
C TYR A 90 -5.38 -0.15 -8.36
N LEU A 91 -4.99 -0.79 -9.46
CA LEU A 91 -3.60 -0.78 -9.91
C LEU A 91 -3.23 0.60 -10.41
N VAL A 92 -2.00 0.99 -10.09
CA VAL A 92 -1.41 2.27 -10.45
C VAL A 92 0.04 1.98 -10.78
N ASP A 93 0.47 2.28 -12.00
CA ASP A 93 1.81 1.92 -12.46
C ASP A 93 2.88 2.40 -11.47
N GLN A 94 3.88 1.55 -11.19
CA GLN A 94 4.99 1.80 -10.26
C GLN A 94 4.63 1.95 -8.76
N SER A 95 3.38 2.20 -8.40
CA SER A 95 2.95 2.44 -7.00
C SER A 95 2.07 1.33 -6.44
N VAL A 96 1.16 0.75 -7.24
CA VAL A 96 0.25 -0.31 -6.84
C VAL A 96 0.24 -1.38 -7.93
N GLU A 97 1.05 -2.42 -7.74
CA GLU A 97 1.20 -3.51 -8.68
C GLU A 97 0.61 -4.82 -8.14
N GLY A 98 0.20 -5.69 -9.05
CA GLY A 98 -0.35 -6.99 -8.70
C GLY A 98 -0.14 -8.04 -9.79
N TRP A 99 0.35 -9.22 -9.42
CA TRP A 99 0.56 -10.32 -10.36
C TRP A 99 0.27 -11.68 -9.73
N VAL A 100 -0.12 -12.64 -10.58
CA VAL A 100 -0.38 -14.01 -10.18
C VAL A 100 0.90 -14.83 -10.31
N SER A 101 1.26 -15.56 -9.26
CA SER A 101 2.36 -16.53 -9.23
C SER A 101 1.90 -17.84 -8.59
N GLY A 102 1.76 -18.88 -9.42
CA GLY A 102 1.18 -20.16 -9.00
C GLY A 102 -0.26 -20.01 -8.53
N GLU A 103 -0.55 -20.43 -7.30
CA GLU A 103 -1.87 -20.33 -6.66
C GLU A 103 -2.06 -19.05 -5.82
N HIS A 104 -1.18 -18.06 -5.99
CA HIS A 104 -1.17 -16.83 -5.19
C HIS A 104 -1.20 -15.60 -6.08
N LEU A 105 -1.83 -14.56 -5.56
CA LEU A 105 -1.71 -13.18 -6.00
C LEU A 105 -0.68 -12.48 -5.10
N VAL A 106 0.31 -11.82 -5.70
CA VAL A 106 1.23 -10.92 -4.98
C VAL A 106 0.81 -9.49 -5.28
N LEU A 107 0.65 -8.70 -4.22
CA LEU A 107 0.47 -7.25 -4.27
C LEU A 107 1.78 -6.59 -3.86
N ASP A 108 2.15 -5.53 -4.56
CA ASP A 108 3.31 -4.70 -4.28
C ASP A 108 2.86 -3.24 -4.22
N LEU A 109 2.93 -2.65 -3.02
CA LEU A 109 2.44 -1.31 -2.73
C LEU A 109 3.63 -0.44 -2.33
N ARG A 110 3.85 0.63 -3.07
CA ARG A 110 5.02 1.50 -2.95
C ARG A 110 4.63 2.95 -2.72
N SER A 111 5.49 3.66 -2.02
CA SER A 111 5.45 5.10 -1.82
C SER A 111 6.87 5.60 -1.92
N GLU A 112 7.10 6.56 -2.82
CA GLU A 112 8.38 7.26 -2.98
C GLU A 112 8.25 8.68 -2.42
N ASP A 113 9.30 9.17 -1.77
CA ASP A 113 9.39 10.52 -1.21
C ASP A 113 10.83 10.87 -0.83
N GLU A 114 11.59 11.45 -1.76
CA GLU A 114 13.01 11.77 -1.55
C GLU A 114 13.25 12.82 -0.45
N GLU A 115 12.22 13.59 -0.09
CA GLU A 115 12.27 14.62 0.94
C GLU A 115 11.87 14.10 2.33
N ALA A 116 11.42 12.85 2.43
CA ALA A 116 10.98 12.28 3.69
C ALA A 116 12.11 12.11 4.70
N ASP A 117 11.80 12.40 5.97
CA ASP A 117 12.69 12.14 7.08
C ASP A 117 13.03 10.64 7.21
N LEU A 118 14.17 10.36 7.84
CA LEU A 118 14.57 9.00 8.20
C LEU A 118 13.46 8.30 8.98
N VAL A 119 13.14 7.07 8.58
CA VAL A 119 12.13 6.26 9.27
C VAL A 119 12.68 5.78 10.61
N ASP A 120 12.12 6.32 11.69
CA ASP A 120 12.33 5.81 13.04
C ASP A 120 11.64 4.44 13.23
N ASP A 121 12.37 3.48 13.80
CA ASP A 121 11.88 2.14 14.16
C ASP A 121 11.19 1.39 13.00
N PRO A 122 11.93 1.09 11.90
CA PRO A 122 11.34 0.42 10.74
C PRO A 122 10.84 -1.00 11.05
N GLU A 123 11.32 -1.62 12.14
CA GLU A 123 10.91 -2.96 12.60
C GLU A 123 9.44 -3.05 13.04
N ARG A 124 8.79 -1.90 13.32
CA ARG A 124 7.39 -1.88 13.76
C ARG A 124 6.42 -2.15 12.61
N TRP A 125 6.77 -1.77 11.39
CA TRP A 125 5.83 -1.62 10.28
C TRP A 125 5.20 -2.94 9.84
N LEU A 126 6.00 -3.98 9.59
CA LEU A 126 5.46 -5.25 9.10
C LEU A 126 4.43 -5.82 10.10
N SER A 127 4.76 -5.77 11.40
CA SER A 127 3.86 -6.29 12.45
C SER A 127 2.54 -5.51 12.56
N ALA A 128 2.56 -4.20 12.28
CA ALA A 128 1.37 -3.37 12.30
C ALA A 128 0.50 -3.56 11.05
N ILE A 129 1.13 -3.77 9.88
CA ILE A 129 0.44 -3.83 8.58
C ILE A 129 -0.06 -5.24 8.25
N VAL A 130 0.63 -6.31 8.70
CA VAL A 130 0.38 -7.69 8.26
C VAL A 130 -1.09 -8.16 8.40
N GLY A 131 -1.86 -7.55 9.30
CA GLY A 131 -3.30 -7.78 9.44
C GLY A 131 -4.11 -7.51 8.16
N VAL A 132 -3.66 -6.56 7.33
CA VAL A 132 -4.26 -6.22 6.01
C VAL A 132 -4.41 -7.45 5.12
N ARG A 133 -3.46 -8.39 5.18
CA ARG A 133 -3.54 -9.62 4.38
C ARG A 133 -4.80 -10.43 4.68
N ALA A 134 -5.17 -10.55 5.95
CA ALA A 134 -6.36 -11.28 6.37
C ALA A 134 -7.64 -10.53 5.97
N GLU A 135 -7.63 -9.20 6.07
CA GLU A 135 -8.73 -8.33 5.65
C GLU A 135 -8.99 -8.48 4.14
N LEU A 136 -7.95 -8.38 3.31
CA LEU A 136 -8.03 -8.60 1.86
C LEU A 136 -8.52 -10.00 1.52
N SER A 137 -8.02 -11.02 2.22
CA SER A 137 -8.47 -12.42 2.06
C SER A 137 -9.95 -12.62 2.43
N SER A 138 -10.53 -11.71 3.22
CA SER A 138 -11.95 -11.72 3.61
C SER A 138 -12.84 -10.88 2.69
N GLY A 139 -12.27 -10.22 1.68
CA GLY A 139 -12.97 -9.35 0.74
C GLY A 139 -13.06 -7.87 1.17
N ASP A 140 -12.32 -7.45 2.20
CA ASP A 140 -12.21 -6.04 2.53
C ASP A 140 -11.20 -5.36 1.59
N LEU A 141 -11.71 -4.57 0.65
CA LEU A 141 -10.90 -3.89 -0.37
C LEU A 141 -10.42 -2.51 0.05
N ARG A 142 -10.72 -2.05 1.28
CA ARG A 142 -10.21 -0.76 1.78
C ARG A 142 -8.70 -0.64 1.66
N PRO A 143 -7.87 -1.66 1.96
CA PRO A 143 -6.42 -1.54 1.82
C PRO A 143 -5.94 -1.23 0.39
N LEU A 144 -6.58 -1.81 -0.63
CA LEU A 144 -6.27 -1.51 -2.04
C LEU A 144 -6.63 -0.06 -2.39
N TYR A 145 -7.78 0.41 -1.91
CA TYR A 145 -8.21 1.78 -2.14
C TYR A 145 -7.33 2.79 -1.39
N LEU A 146 -6.86 2.48 -0.18
CA LEU A 146 -5.90 3.31 0.55
C LEU A 146 -4.57 3.43 -0.21
N ALA A 147 -4.08 2.32 -0.77
CA ALA A 147 -2.87 2.33 -1.60
C ALA A 147 -3.05 3.14 -2.89
N TRP A 148 -4.20 2.98 -3.56
CA TRP A 148 -4.56 3.79 -4.72
C TRP A 148 -4.60 5.28 -4.41
N LEU A 149 -5.24 5.68 -3.29
CA LEU A 149 -5.25 7.08 -2.84
C LEU A 149 -3.85 7.60 -2.54
N ALA A 150 -3.00 6.79 -1.91
CA ALA A 150 -1.63 7.18 -1.59
C ALA A 150 -0.81 7.41 -2.87
N ALA A 151 -1.02 6.58 -3.88
CA ALA A 151 -0.39 6.72 -5.19
C ALA A 151 -0.83 8.02 -5.88
N ILE A 152 -2.14 8.26 -6.06
CA ILE A 152 -2.61 9.48 -6.75
C ILE A 152 -2.31 10.76 -5.97
N GLY A 153 -2.23 10.70 -4.63
CA GLY A 153 -1.80 11.83 -3.81
C GLY A 153 -0.30 12.14 -3.94
N GLY A 154 0.48 11.25 -4.54
CA GLY A 154 1.88 11.47 -4.88
C GLY A 154 2.09 12.64 -5.87
N TRP A 155 1.10 12.96 -6.71
CA TRP A 155 1.15 14.08 -7.65
C TRP A 155 1.48 15.43 -7.01
N GLU A 156 1.06 15.66 -5.77
CA GLU A 156 1.38 16.92 -5.07
C GLU A 156 2.85 17.03 -4.68
N ARG A 157 3.58 15.91 -4.69
CA ARG A 157 5.00 15.80 -4.31
C ARG A 157 5.90 15.68 -5.53
N ASP A 158 5.39 15.11 -6.63
CA ASP A 158 6.12 14.94 -7.89
C ASP A 158 5.16 15.09 -9.09
N GLU A 159 5.35 16.14 -9.89
CA GLU A 159 4.56 16.44 -11.09
C GLU A 159 4.81 15.42 -12.23
N GLU A 160 5.87 14.61 -12.15
CA GLU A 160 6.16 13.53 -13.12
C GLU A 160 5.67 12.16 -12.63
N ALA A 161 4.97 12.09 -11.49
CA ALA A 161 4.60 10.83 -10.86
C ALA A 161 3.72 9.93 -11.74
N PHE A 162 2.85 10.49 -12.59
CA PHE A 162 2.02 9.73 -13.53
C PHE A 162 1.73 10.52 -14.82
N ASP A 163 1.28 9.82 -15.87
CA ASP A 163 0.92 10.43 -17.15
C ASP A 163 -0.26 11.42 -17.00
N ASP A 164 -0.23 12.52 -17.77
CA ASP A 164 -1.29 13.56 -17.83
C ASP A 164 -2.72 12.97 -18.00
N ASP A 165 -2.83 11.80 -18.64
CA ASP A 165 -4.10 11.10 -18.89
C ASP A 165 -4.75 10.54 -17.61
N MET A 166 -4.02 10.41 -16.49
CA MET A 166 -4.54 9.85 -15.24
C MET A 166 -5.60 10.76 -14.59
N GLU A 167 -5.51 12.07 -14.76
CA GLU A 167 -6.46 13.04 -14.17
C GLU A 167 -7.91 12.81 -14.66
N ASP A 168 -8.05 12.37 -15.91
CA ASP A 168 -9.33 12.06 -16.56
C ASP A 168 -9.84 10.64 -16.25
N GLU A 169 -9.02 9.79 -15.61
CA GLU A 169 -9.45 8.46 -15.21
C GLU A 169 -10.51 8.49 -14.12
N LEU A 170 -11.39 7.49 -14.16
CA LEU A 170 -12.43 7.34 -13.16
C LEU A 170 -11.86 6.75 -11.88
N GLU A 171 -12.30 7.31 -10.75
CA GLU A 171 -12.04 6.73 -9.44
C GLU A 171 -12.46 5.24 -9.40
N PRO A 172 -11.65 4.34 -8.81
CA PRO A 172 -12.01 2.94 -8.65
C PRO A 172 -13.25 2.78 -7.74
N PRO A 173 -13.80 1.56 -7.65
CA PRO A 173 -14.92 1.32 -6.74
C PRO A 173 -14.54 1.70 -5.30
N VAL A 174 -15.22 2.70 -4.72
CA VAL A 174 -14.99 3.15 -3.35
C VAL A 174 -15.53 2.12 -2.35
N PRO A 175 -14.68 1.48 -1.52
CA PRO A 175 -15.14 0.52 -0.53
C PRO A 175 -15.96 1.19 0.58
N ALA A 176 -16.92 0.48 1.16
CA ALA A 176 -17.66 0.98 2.32
C ALA A 176 -16.75 1.06 3.56
N GLY A 177 -17.04 1.96 4.50
CA GLY A 177 -16.37 2.00 5.80
C GLY A 177 -15.01 2.72 5.83
N LEU A 178 -14.71 3.59 4.85
CA LEU A 178 -13.49 4.41 4.84
C LEU A 178 -13.39 5.38 6.02
N GLY A 179 -14.52 5.81 6.59
CA GLY A 179 -14.54 6.66 7.79
C GLY A 179 -14.16 5.94 9.09
N SER A 180 -13.88 4.63 9.07
CA SER A 180 -13.50 3.85 10.26
C SER A 180 -12.49 2.77 9.90
N LEU A 181 -11.23 3.17 9.70
CA LEU A 181 -10.13 2.25 9.42
C LEU A 181 -9.83 1.33 10.60
N THR A 182 -9.39 0.11 10.32
CA THR A 182 -8.78 -0.77 11.34
C THR A 182 -7.39 -0.26 11.70
N ALA A 183 -6.79 -0.79 12.79
CA ALA A 183 -5.42 -0.43 13.15
C ALA A 183 -4.41 -0.80 12.05
N ALA A 184 -4.61 -1.92 11.36
CA ALA A 184 -3.72 -2.35 10.26
C ALA A 184 -3.89 -1.47 9.02
N GLN A 185 -5.13 -1.05 8.72
CA GLN A 185 -5.42 -0.10 7.64
C GLN A 185 -4.83 1.28 7.91
N GLN A 186 -4.92 1.76 9.15
CA GLN A 186 -4.28 3.01 9.54
C GLN A 186 -2.76 2.91 9.40
N ALA A 187 -2.15 1.81 9.88
CA ALA A 187 -0.71 1.58 9.73
C ALA A 187 -0.29 1.53 8.27
N LEU A 188 -1.09 0.94 7.38
CA LEU A 188 -0.83 0.93 5.94
C LEU A 188 -0.92 2.34 5.35
N ALA A 189 -1.96 3.11 5.70
CA ALA A 189 -2.12 4.49 5.24
C ALA A 189 -0.94 5.37 5.67
N ASP A 190 -0.52 5.26 6.94
CA ASP A 190 0.63 5.98 7.47
C ASP A 190 1.93 5.56 6.76
N PHE A 191 2.13 4.26 6.55
CA PHE A 191 3.32 3.71 5.88
C PHE A 191 3.44 4.17 4.42
N LEU A 192 2.32 4.23 3.70
CA LEU A 192 2.28 4.72 2.32
C LEU A 192 2.23 6.25 2.21
N ARG A 193 2.24 6.98 3.34
CA ARG A 193 2.14 8.45 3.42
C ARG A 193 0.87 8.99 2.76
N LEU A 194 -0.26 8.31 3.00
CA LEU A 194 -1.56 8.76 2.52
C LEU A 194 -1.97 10.09 3.18
N ASP A 195 -2.30 11.08 2.35
CA ASP A 195 -2.85 12.34 2.82
C ASP A 195 -4.22 12.18 3.51
N ALA A 196 -4.34 12.74 4.72
CA ALA A 196 -5.52 12.62 5.56
C ALA A 196 -6.73 13.41 5.04
N ASP A 197 -6.52 14.56 4.38
CA ASP A 197 -7.59 15.35 3.76
C ASP A 197 -8.09 14.65 2.49
N LEU A 198 -7.22 13.99 1.73
CA LEU A 198 -7.56 13.16 0.57
C LEU A 198 -8.41 11.97 1.01
N LEU A 199 -7.98 11.24 2.04
CA LEU A 199 -8.76 10.16 2.64
C LEU A 199 -10.12 10.64 3.16
N ALA A 200 -10.17 11.78 3.84
CA ALA A 200 -11.42 12.35 4.33
C ALA A 200 -12.36 12.72 3.18
N THR A 201 -11.84 13.31 2.11
CA THR A 201 -12.59 13.67 0.90
C THR A 201 -13.15 12.43 0.22
N ALA A 202 -12.34 11.40 0.06
CA ALA A 202 -12.75 10.08 -0.41
C ALA A 202 -13.89 9.44 0.40
N ALA A 203 -13.80 9.52 1.72
CA ALA A 203 -14.83 8.97 2.60
C ALA A 203 -16.20 9.67 2.45
N THR A 204 -16.25 10.91 1.95
CA THR A 204 -17.53 11.63 1.72
C THR A 204 -18.31 11.16 0.49
N ALA A 205 -17.61 10.56 -0.49
CA ALA A 205 -18.19 10.07 -1.75
C ALA A 205 -18.62 8.60 -1.71
N GLY A 206 -18.32 7.89 -0.61
CA GLY A 206 -18.72 6.48 -0.44
C GLY A 206 -20.23 6.27 -0.57
N PRO A 207 -20.68 5.06 -0.94
CA PRO A 207 -22.10 4.78 -1.18
C PRO A 207 -22.93 5.19 0.05
N LYS A 208 -23.79 6.20 -0.14
CA LYS A 208 -24.78 6.58 0.88
C LYS A 208 -25.75 5.41 1.05
N PRO A 209 -26.21 5.12 2.29
CA PRO A 209 -27.29 4.16 2.48
C PRO A 209 -28.49 4.57 1.62
N PRO A 210 -29.19 3.62 0.97
CA PRO A 210 -30.21 3.93 -0.03
C PRO A 210 -31.33 4.76 0.61
N THR A 211 -31.34 6.06 0.34
CA THR A 211 -32.50 6.91 0.60
C THR A 211 -33.43 6.72 -0.58
N GLY A 212 -34.56 6.05 -0.36
CA GLY A 212 -35.46 5.60 -1.41
C GLY A 212 -35.94 6.73 -2.33
N ARG A 213 -35.26 6.86 -3.48
CA ARG A 213 -35.70 7.38 -4.79
C ARG A 213 -34.42 7.74 -5.56
N ASP A 214 -33.80 6.76 -6.21
CA ASP A 214 -32.83 7.03 -7.26
C ASP A 214 -33.05 6.06 -8.43
N ASP A 215 -32.93 6.62 -9.63
CA ASP A 215 -32.96 5.96 -10.94
C ASP A 215 -31.89 4.83 -11.00
N PRO A 216 -32.09 3.71 -11.72
CA PRO A 216 -31.15 2.59 -11.74
C PRO A 216 -29.91 2.82 -12.62
N GLY A 217 -29.49 4.07 -12.82
CA GLY A 217 -28.20 4.40 -13.39
C GLY A 217 -27.11 4.23 -12.33
N LYS A 218 -26.02 3.52 -12.65
CA LYS A 218 -24.83 3.47 -11.78
C LYS A 218 -24.51 4.90 -11.28
N PRO A 219 -24.24 5.13 -9.98
CA PRO A 219 -23.75 6.43 -9.55
C PRO A 219 -22.51 6.76 -10.39
N ALA A 220 -22.52 7.93 -11.03
CA ALA A 220 -21.36 8.41 -11.77
C ALA A 220 -20.19 8.47 -10.79
N ARG A 221 -19.12 7.72 -11.07
CA ARG A 221 -17.87 7.87 -10.33
C ARG A 221 -17.23 9.17 -10.81
N ARG A 222 -16.67 9.91 -9.87
CA ARG A 222 -15.89 11.11 -10.18
C ARG A 222 -14.56 10.73 -10.84
N THR A 223 -13.96 11.67 -11.53
CA THR A 223 -12.58 11.52 -12.02
C THR A 223 -11.56 11.71 -10.91
N VAL A 224 -10.30 11.37 -11.19
CA VAL A 224 -9.17 11.67 -10.29
C VAL A 224 -9.04 13.17 -10.09
N ALA A 225 -9.12 13.98 -11.15
CA ALA A 225 -9.10 15.44 -11.06
C ALA A 225 -10.17 15.99 -10.12
N GLU A 226 -11.42 15.53 -10.26
CA GLU A 226 -12.53 15.96 -9.40
C GLU A 226 -12.30 15.59 -7.92
N LEU A 227 -11.61 14.48 -7.64
CA LEU A 227 -11.22 14.09 -6.28
C LEU A 227 -10.13 15.00 -5.72
N LEU A 228 -9.08 15.27 -6.49
CA LEU A 228 -7.96 16.13 -6.07
C LEU A 228 -8.44 17.58 -5.87
N ASP A 229 -9.23 18.12 -6.80
CA ASP A 229 -9.84 19.46 -6.68
C ASP A 229 -10.72 19.58 -5.42
N ALA A 230 -11.56 18.57 -5.16
CA ALA A 230 -12.40 18.54 -3.96
C ALA A 230 -11.56 18.50 -2.67
N THR A 231 -10.40 17.83 -2.71
CA THR A 231 -9.45 17.76 -1.60
C THR A 231 -8.82 19.12 -1.36
N ALA A 232 -8.29 19.77 -2.41
CA ALA A 232 -7.72 21.12 -2.34
C ALA A 232 -8.73 22.15 -1.80
N ALA A 233 -9.97 22.13 -2.29
CA ALA A 233 -11.03 23.01 -1.80
C ALA A 233 -11.36 22.77 -0.31
N THR A 234 -11.27 21.52 0.16
CA THR A 234 -11.48 21.16 1.57
C THR A 234 -10.35 21.69 2.45
N ARG A 235 -9.10 21.59 2.00
CA ARG A 235 -7.92 22.13 2.68
C ARG A 235 -8.01 23.64 2.83
N GLU A 236 -8.29 24.38 1.75
CA GLU A 236 -8.46 25.83 1.81
C GLU A 236 -9.54 26.26 2.81
N LYS A 237 -10.66 25.54 2.85
CA LYS A 237 -11.76 25.84 3.77
C LYS A 237 -11.35 25.59 5.23
N ARG A 238 -10.58 24.53 5.49
CA ARG A 238 -10.03 24.20 6.81
C ARG A 238 -9.07 25.30 7.29
N GLU A 239 -8.16 25.75 6.42
CA GLU A 239 -7.20 26.82 6.71
C GLU A 239 -7.88 28.16 6.97
N ARG A 240 -8.83 28.57 6.11
CA ARG A 240 -9.60 29.81 6.32
C ARG A 240 -10.36 29.79 7.64
N ARG A 241 -10.88 28.64 8.06
CA ARG A 241 -11.56 28.48 9.34
C ARG A 241 -10.60 28.56 10.52
N ALA A 242 -9.40 27.96 10.40
CA ALA A 242 -8.37 28.03 11.42
C ALA A 242 -7.84 29.47 11.60
N ALA A 243 -7.63 30.21 10.51
CA ALA A 243 -7.20 31.61 10.54
C ALA A 243 -8.25 32.58 11.10
N ALA A 244 -9.52 32.18 11.15
CA ALA A 244 -10.63 32.96 11.68
C ALA A 244 -10.92 32.72 13.18
N THR A 245 -10.16 31.83 13.84
CA THR A 245 -10.31 31.47 15.27
C THR A 245 -9.15 32.05 16.08
#